data_AF-A0A4Y2J5B9-F1
#
_entry.id   AF-A0A4Y2J5B9-F1
#
_cell.length_a   1.000
_cell.length_b   1.000
_cell.length_c   1.000
_cell.angle_alpha   90.00
_cell.angle_beta   90.00
_cell.angle_gamma   90.00
#
_symmetry.space_group_name_H-M   'P 1'
#
loop_
_entity.id
_entity.type
_entity.pdbx_description
1 polymer ?
#
loop_
_entity_poly.entity_id
_entity_poly.type
_entity_poly.pdbx_seq_one_letter_code
_entity_poly.pdbx_strand_id
1 'polypeptide(L)'
;MKFWHVVLSPKFIKNVPASIPIEEILSAIQVFSKNSGSLKVRFQFPGSKLDTTNWVLESPDTVLTELTQIKKIPIRWNMYQISEFYHIKRCNFCQAYGHTTKNCHHNIPSCATCVGYHTTKDCLSEYCFCVNCFSKNNFDHNNPSSYHSARDKRCPCYLTEIELHKKSRHYSHNWITP
;
A
#
# COMPACT_ATOMS: atom_id res chain seq x y z
N MET A 1 7.49 1.38 29.70
CA MET A 1 7.81 0.01 29.22
C MET A 1 7.68 0.01 27.69
N LYS A 2 8.80 -0.22 27.00
CA LYS A 2 9.01 -0.29 25.53
C LYS A 2 8.71 0.98 24.71
N PHE A 3 9.72 1.85 24.67
CA PHE A 3 9.98 2.79 23.59
C PHE A 3 10.06 2.05 22.25
N TRP A 4 9.22 2.46 21.31
CA TRP A 4 9.37 2.18 19.89
C TRP A 4 8.51 3.23 19.14
N HIS A 5 8.75 3.65 17.90
CA HIS A 5 9.50 3.07 16.79
C HIS A 5 10.01 4.23 15.92
N VAL A 6 11.23 4.13 15.42
CA VAL A 6 11.61 4.76 14.13
C VAL A 6 10.47 4.47 13.15
N VAL A 7 9.91 5.50 12.54
CA VAL A 7 8.76 5.36 11.65
C VAL A 7 9.26 4.81 10.32
N LEU A 8 9.49 3.50 10.28
CA LEU A 8 10.07 2.81 9.14
C LEU A 8 9.07 2.83 7.99
N SER A 9 9.42 3.52 6.91
CA SER A 9 8.60 3.58 5.70
C SER A 9 9.00 2.41 4.81
N PRO A 10 8.15 1.37 4.69
CA PRO A 10 8.47 0.33 3.74
C PRO A 10 8.47 0.94 2.34
N LYS A 11 9.62 0.92 1.65
CA LYS A 11 9.67 1.07 0.20
C LYS A 11 9.42 -0.28 -0.42
N PHE A 12 8.95 -0.29 -1.65
CA PHE A 12 8.91 -1.51 -2.42
C PHE A 12 9.38 -1.33 -3.84
N ILE A 13 10.09 -2.34 -4.32
CA ILE A 13 10.55 -2.46 -5.69
C ILE A 13 9.60 -3.42 -6.38
N LYS A 14 9.03 -2.95 -7.49
CA LYS A 14 7.99 -3.68 -8.20
C LYS A 14 8.57 -4.63 -9.25
N ASN A 15 8.01 -5.83 -9.30
CA ASN A 15 8.14 -6.78 -10.41
C ASN A 15 9.59 -7.05 -10.85
N VAL A 16 10.48 -7.31 -9.88
CA VAL A 16 11.85 -7.76 -10.16
C VAL A 16 11.83 -9.25 -10.51
N PRO A 17 12.49 -9.73 -11.58
CA PRO A 17 12.55 -11.16 -11.88
C PRO A 17 12.99 -11.98 -10.68
N ALA A 18 12.34 -13.12 -10.42
CA ALA A 18 12.63 -13.95 -9.25
C ALA A 18 14.06 -14.54 -9.24
N SER A 19 14.70 -14.59 -10.42
CA SER A 19 16.09 -14.99 -10.59
C SER A 19 17.13 -13.95 -10.16
N ILE A 20 16.71 -12.71 -9.86
CA ILE A 20 17.62 -11.67 -9.37
C ILE A 20 17.74 -11.81 -7.84
N PRO A 21 18.95 -12.05 -7.32
CA PRO A 21 19.18 -12.20 -5.89
C PRO A 21 19.05 -10.86 -5.16
N ILE A 22 18.68 -10.90 -3.88
CA ILE A 22 18.44 -9.70 -3.07
C ILE A 22 19.70 -8.86 -2.90
N GLU A 23 20.86 -9.48 -2.82
CA GLU A 23 22.16 -8.82 -2.67
C GLU A 23 22.41 -7.85 -3.82
N GLU A 24 22.07 -8.26 -5.04
CA GLU A 24 22.19 -7.42 -6.24
C GLU A 24 21.23 -6.22 -6.20
N ILE A 25 20.01 -6.43 -5.71
CA ILE A 25 19.02 -5.37 -5.50
C ILE A 25 19.56 -4.35 -4.48
N LEU A 26 20.09 -4.82 -3.36
CA LEU A 26 20.64 -3.96 -2.31
C LEU A 26 21.87 -3.19 -2.80
N SER A 27 22.78 -3.83 -3.52
CA SER A 27 23.93 -3.17 -4.15
C SER A 27 23.51 -2.10 -5.15
N ALA A 28 22.49 -2.36 -5.97
CA ALA A 28 21.96 -1.36 -6.90
C ALA A 28 21.41 -0.13 -6.16
N ILE A 29 20.73 -0.32 -5.03
CA ILE A 29 20.24 0.78 -4.21
C ILE A 29 21.39 1.55 -3.54
N GLN A 30 22.44 0.85 -3.12
CA GLN A 30 23.58 1.45 -2.43
C GLN A 30 24.31 2.51 -3.26
N VAL A 31 24.32 2.35 -4.59
CA VAL A 31 24.89 3.34 -5.52
C VAL A 31 24.19 4.71 -5.39
N PHE A 32 22.88 4.72 -5.10
CA PHE A 32 22.09 5.94 -5.09
C PHE A 32 21.84 6.52 -3.70
N SER A 33 22.15 5.78 -2.63
CA SER A 33 21.99 6.25 -1.26
C SER A 33 23.21 5.86 -0.43
N LYS A 34 24.00 6.85 0.00
CA LYS A 34 25.25 6.63 0.75
C LYS A 34 25.03 5.98 2.13
N ASN A 35 23.80 6.01 2.65
CA ASN A 35 23.40 5.46 3.97
C ASN A 35 22.58 4.16 3.89
N SER A 36 22.49 3.57 2.71
CA SER A 36 21.75 2.34 2.38
C SER A 36 22.27 1.06 3.05
N GLY A 37 23.42 1.09 3.74
CA GLY A 37 23.94 -0.04 4.55
C GLY A 37 22.98 -0.50 5.67
N SER A 38 21.90 0.25 5.90
CA SER A 38 20.85 -0.04 6.88
C SER A 38 19.56 -0.64 6.28
N LEU A 39 19.52 -0.92 4.97
CA LEU A 39 18.33 -1.48 4.32
C LEU A 39 18.11 -2.93 4.73
N LYS A 40 16.91 -3.21 5.25
CA LYS A 40 16.51 -4.56 5.65
C LYS A 40 15.31 -5.03 4.83
N VAL A 41 15.37 -6.26 4.32
CA VAL A 41 14.17 -6.88 3.73
C VAL A 41 13.16 -7.16 4.82
N ARG A 42 11.94 -6.65 4.64
CA ARG A 42 10.84 -6.92 5.56
C ARG A 42 10.05 -8.16 5.13
N PHE A 43 9.67 -8.22 3.86
CA PHE A 43 9.03 -9.38 3.23
C PHE A 43 9.02 -9.21 1.71
N GLN A 44 8.66 -10.29 1.01
CA GLN A 44 8.46 -10.31 -0.44
C GLN A 44 7.14 -10.97 -0.78
N PHE A 45 6.59 -10.67 -1.96
CA PHE A 45 5.37 -11.31 -2.47
C PHE A 45 5.36 -11.34 -4.00
N PRO A 46 4.57 -12.24 -4.63
CA PRO A 46 4.50 -12.33 -6.07
C PRO A 46 4.16 -11.00 -6.76
N GLY A 47 4.82 -10.75 -7.88
CA GLY A 47 4.58 -9.64 -8.77
C GLY A 47 3.28 -9.78 -9.57
N SER A 48 2.90 -8.70 -10.25
CA SER A 48 1.80 -8.73 -11.21
C SER A 48 2.19 -9.37 -12.54
N LYS A 49 3.49 -9.58 -12.78
CA LYS A 49 4.04 -10.23 -13.98
C LYS A 49 4.51 -11.65 -13.63
N LEU A 50 4.47 -12.54 -14.62
CA LEU A 50 4.98 -13.90 -14.49
C LEU A 50 6.45 -13.89 -14.03
N ASP A 51 6.77 -14.76 -13.09
CA ASP A 51 8.13 -14.95 -12.55
C ASP A 51 8.78 -13.66 -12.01
N THR A 52 7.97 -12.79 -11.41
CA THR A 52 8.47 -11.58 -10.75
C THR A 52 8.08 -11.52 -9.28
N THR A 53 8.86 -10.79 -8.51
CA THR A 53 8.72 -10.58 -7.08
C THR A 53 8.68 -9.09 -6.77
N ASN A 54 7.76 -8.70 -5.88
CA ASN A 54 7.75 -7.40 -5.24
C ASN A 54 8.50 -7.51 -3.91
N TRP A 55 9.48 -6.65 -3.71
CA TRP A 55 10.30 -6.63 -2.50
C TRP A 55 9.92 -5.45 -1.63
N VAL A 56 9.63 -5.70 -0.35
CA VAL A 56 9.38 -4.63 0.63
C VAL A 56 10.60 -4.47 1.51
N LEU A 57 11.22 -3.29 1.41
CA LEU A 57 12.45 -2.91 2.09
C LEU A 57 12.15 -1.88 3.16
N GLU A 58 12.80 -2.04 4.30
CA GLU A 58 12.74 -1.18 5.46
C GLU A 58 14.00 -0.30 5.48
N SER A 59 13.82 1.02 5.64
CA SER A 59 14.92 1.99 5.65
C SER A 59 14.70 3.07 6.71
N PRO A 60 15.77 3.72 7.20
CA PRO A 60 15.68 5.01 7.88
C PRO A 60 15.06 6.08 6.97
N ASP A 61 14.53 7.17 7.56
CA ASP A 61 13.83 8.24 6.83
C ASP A 61 14.73 9.07 5.90
N THR A 62 16.03 9.17 6.22
CA THR A 62 17.01 9.84 5.38
C THR A 62 17.18 9.11 4.04
N VAL A 63 17.41 7.79 4.10
CA VAL A 63 17.47 6.89 2.94
C VAL A 63 16.13 6.90 2.19
N LEU A 64 15.01 6.97 2.91
CA LEU A 64 13.69 7.03 2.31
C LEU A 64 13.51 8.21 1.37
N THR A 65 13.94 9.40 1.81
CA THR A 65 13.78 10.65 1.08
C THR A 65 14.54 10.58 -0.24
N GLU A 66 15.79 10.11 -0.21
CA GLU A 66 16.63 9.90 -1.39
C GLU A 66 15.97 8.93 -2.38
N LEU A 67 15.53 7.76 -1.89
CA LEU A 67 14.86 6.74 -2.72
C LEU A 67 13.53 7.20 -3.33
N THR A 68 12.84 8.14 -2.68
CA THR A 68 11.60 8.74 -3.22
C THR A 68 11.88 9.58 -4.45
N GLN A 69 13.01 10.30 -4.46
CA GLN A 69 13.38 11.18 -5.57
C GLN A 69 13.82 10.39 -6.80
N ILE A 70 14.50 9.26 -6.60
CA ILE A 70 15.05 8.40 -7.66
C ILE A 70 13.96 7.76 -8.52
N LYS A 71 12.82 7.35 -7.91
CA LYS A 71 11.63 6.71 -8.54
C LYS A 71 11.87 5.40 -9.28
N LYS A 72 13.04 5.16 -9.87
CA LYS A 72 13.43 3.93 -10.55
C LYS A 72 14.91 3.61 -10.33
N ILE A 73 15.24 2.35 -10.14
CA ILE A 73 16.63 1.87 -10.03
C ILE A 73 17.00 0.96 -11.21
N PRO A 74 18.22 1.07 -11.77
CA PRO A 74 18.72 0.16 -12.78
C PRO A 74 19.21 -1.15 -12.15
N ILE A 75 18.76 -2.30 -12.66
CA ILE A 75 19.28 -3.64 -12.33
C ILE A 75 19.36 -4.45 -13.63
N ARG A 76 20.51 -5.06 -13.96
CA ARG A 76 20.74 -5.85 -15.20
C ARG A 76 20.10 -5.23 -16.46
N TRP A 77 20.43 -3.97 -16.74
CA TRP A 77 19.93 -3.21 -17.91
C TRP A 77 18.44 -2.86 -17.92
N ASN A 78 17.71 -3.15 -16.83
CA ASN A 78 16.28 -2.86 -16.70
C ASN A 78 16.04 -1.82 -15.60
N MET A 79 15.00 -1.00 -15.77
CA MET A 79 14.61 0.02 -14.80
C MET A 79 13.41 -0.46 -13.97
N TYR A 80 13.60 -0.55 -12.66
CA TYR A 80 12.58 -1.03 -11.72
C TYR A 80 12.02 0.10 -10.88
N GLN A 81 10.70 0.19 -10.80
CA GLN A 81 10.04 1.23 -10.01
C GLN A 81 10.26 1.01 -8.52
N ILE A 82 10.75 2.04 -7.84
CA ILE A 82 10.76 2.14 -6.38
C ILE A 82 9.63 3.08 -5.96
N SER A 83 8.83 2.65 -5.00
CA SER A 83 7.71 3.46 -4.48
C SER A 83 7.46 3.16 -3.01
N GLU A 84 6.73 4.04 -2.33
CA GLU A 84 6.28 3.78 -0.96
C GLU A 84 5.21 2.71 -0.93
N PHE A 85 5.36 1.78 0.01
CA PHE A 85 4.39 0.75 0.30
C PHE A 85 3.45 1.23 1.40
N TYR A 86 2.16 1.30 1.10
CA TYR A 86 1.13 1.65 2.08
C TYR A 86 0.32 0.42 2.43
N HIS A 87 0.36 0.02 3.70
CA HIS A 87 -0.48 -1.05 4.22
C HIS A 87 -1.73 -0.48 4.88
N ILE A 88 -2.67 0.00 4.05
CA ILE A 88 -3.98 0.47 4.53
C ILE A 88 -4.86 -0.74 4.82
N LYS A 89 -5.27 -0.88 6.09
CA LYS A 89 -6.17 -1.94 6.52
C LYS A 89 -7.55 -1.73 5.89
N ARG A 90 -8.08 -2.78 5.27
CA ARG A 90 -9.43 -2.83 4.73
C ARG A 90 -10.10 -4.09 5.24
N CYS A 91 -11.24 -3.96 5.88
CA CYS A 91 -12.00 -5.09 6.39
C CYS A 91 -12.52 -5.92 5.22
N ASN A 92 -12.25 -7.23 5.18
CA ASN A 92 -12.75 -8.07 4.07
C ASN A 92 -14.23 -8.43 4.20
N PHE A 93 -14.87 -8.08 5.34
CA PHE A 93 -16.28 -8.32 5.61
C PHE A 93 -17.15 -7.12 5.21
N CYS A 94 -16.90 -5.93 5.77
CA CYS A 94 -17.66 -4.71 5.44
C CYS A 94 -16.98 -3.78 4.42
N GLN A 95 -15.76 -4.10 3.97
CA GLN A 95 -14.93 -3.31 3.04
C GLN A 95 -14.49 -1.92 3.51
N ALA A 96 -14.86 -1.49 4.72
CA ALA A 96 -14.40 -0.24 5.31
C ALA A 96 -12.90 -0.28 5.67
N TYR A 97 -12.29 0.90 5.70
CA TYR A 97 -10.89 1.07 6.10
C TYR A 97 -10.71 1.13 7.62
N GLY A 98 -9.46 1.03 8.09
CA GLY A 98 -9.07 1.23 9.48
C GLY A 98 -9.11 -0.01 10.38
N HIS A 99 -9.83 -1.08 9.99
CA HIS A 99 -9.91 -2.32 10.76
C HIS A 99 -9.80 -3.59 9.90
N THR A 100 -9.65 -4.74 10.56
CA THR A 100 -9.66 -6.07 9.93
C THR A 100 -10.97 -6.78 10.22
N THR A 101 -11.27 -7.86 9.51
CA THR A 101 -12.49 -8.67 9.74
C THR A 101 -12.64 -9.13 11.19
N LYS A 102 -11.53 -9.47 11.88
CA LYS A 102 -11.55 -9.88 13.29
C LYS A 102 -12.12 -8.80 14.22
N ASN A 103 -11.97 -7.53 13.86
CA ASN A 103 -12.39 -6.39 14.66
C ASN A 103 -13.59 -5.67 14.01
N CYS A 104 -14.36 -6.38 13.18
CA CYS A 104 -15.54 -5.82 12.52
C CYS A 104 -16.76 -5.96 13.42
N HIS A 105 -17.51 -4.88 13.61
CA HIS A 105 -18.76 -4.87 14.37
C HIS A 105 -20.01 -4.98 13.50
N HIS A 106 -19.86 -5.20 12.19
CA HIS A 106 -20.98 -5.42 11.30
C HIS A 106 -21.39 -6.89 11.33
N ASN A 107 -22.69 -7.15 11.30
CA ASN A 107 -23.23 -8.52 11.26
C ASN A 107 -23.60 -8.98 9.84
N ILE A 108 -23.63 -8.05 8.88
CA ILE A 108 -23.97 -8.31 7.47
C ILE A 108 -22.77 -7.87 6.61
N PRO A 109 -22.27 -8.71 5.69
CA PRO A 109 -21.15 -8.35 4.83
C PRO A 109 -21.59 -7.29 3.79
N SER A 110 -20.62 -6.52 3.29
CA SER A 110 -20.80 -5.71 2.09
C SER A 110 -19.92 -6.26 0.98
N CYS A 111 -20.50 -6.41 -0.21
CA CYS A 111 -19.81 -6.88 -1.38
C CYS A 111 -18.78 -5.82 -1.86
N ALA A 112 -17.53 -6.25 -2.07
CA ALA A 112 -16.49 -5.37 -2.60
C ALA A 112 -16.68 -4.98 -4.08
N THR A 113 -17.65 -5.59 -4.76
CA THR A 113 -17.95 -5.35 -6.17
C THR A 113 -19.19 -4.49 -6.32
N CYS A 114 -20.30 -4.78 -5.63
CA CYS A 114 -21.59 -4.11 -5.93
C CYS A 114 -22.27 -3.46 -4.72
N VAL A 115 -21.60 -3.37 -3.57
CA VAL A 115 -22.14 -2.81 -2.32
C VAL A 115 -23.26 -3.63 -1.66
N GLY A 116 -23.77 -4.67 -2.32
CA GLY A 116 -24.82 -5.54 -1.82
C GLY A 116 -24.49 -6.30 -0.53
N TYR A 117 -25.53 -6.72 0.18
CA TYR A 117 -25.47 -7.44 1.46
C TYR A 117 -25.15 -8.94 1.28
N HIS A 118 -24.00 -9.25 0.68
CA HIS A 118 -23.52 -10.60 0.45
C HIS A 118 -21.98 -10.62 0.41
N THR A 119 -21.38 -11.82 0.48
CA THR A 119 -19.93 -11.93 0.33
C THR A 119 -19.53 -11.67 -1.11
N THR A 120 -18.35 -11.08 -1.35
CA THR A 120 -17.90 -10.80 -2.73
C THR A 120 -17.80 -12.06 -3.61
N LYS A 121 -17.65 -13.24 -3.01
CA LYS A 121 -17.58 -14.50 -3.75
C LYS A 121 -18.93 -14.90 -4.37
N ASP A 122 -20.02 -14.48 -3.75
CA ASP A 122 -21.39 -14.82 -4.16
C ASP A 122 -22.01 -13.72 -5.06
N CYS A 123 -21.20 -12.75 -5.49
CA CYS A 123 -21.66 -11.61 -6.26
C CYS A 123 -21.96 -11.98 -7.71
N LEU A 124 -23.22 -11.81 -8.12
CA LEU A 124 -23.69 -12.01 -9.50
C LEU A 124 -24.00 -10.68 -10.23
N SER A 125 -23.73 -9.54 -9.58
CA SER A 125 -23.98 -8.21 -10.16
C SER A 125 -23.03 -7.93 -11.32
N GLU A 126 -23.57 -7.43 -12.43
CA GLU A 126 -22.79 -6.87 -13.54
C GLU A 126 -22.26 -5.47 -13.23
N TYR A 127 -22.87 -4.77 -12.27
CA TYR A 127 -22.43 -3.46 -11.84
C TYR A 127 -21.31 -3.50 -10.80
N CYS A 128 -20.41 -2.52 -10.88
CA CYS A 128 -19.25 -2.39 -10.00
C CYS A 128 -19.26 -1.04 -9.27
N PHE A 129 -19.54 -1.06 -7.97
CA PHE A 129 -19.63 0.06 -7.07
C PHE A 129 -18.79 -0.14 -5.80
N CYS A 130 -18.07 0.91 -5.41
CA CYS A 130 -17.24 0.92 -4.23
C CYS A 130 -18.07 1.39 -3.04
N VAL A 131 -18.29 0.53 -2.03
CA VAL A 131 -19.12 0.89 -0.86
C VAL A 131 -18.60 2.13 -0.13
N ASN A 132 -17.28 2.32 -0.05
CA ASN A 132 -16.72 3.50 0.64
C ASN A 132 -17.03 4.80 -0.11
N CYS A 133 -16.86 4.82 -1.44
CA CYS A 133 -17.21 5.99 -2.25
C CYS A 133 -18.72 6.20 -2.32
N PHE A 134 -19.49 5.12 -2.44
CA PHE A 134 -20.94 5.15 -2.48
C PHE A 134 -21.51 5.76 -1.20
N SER A 135 -21.08 5.28 -0.02
CA SER A 135 -21.49 5.85 1.27
C SER A 135 -21.04 7.30 1.44
N LYS A 136 -19.83 7.65 1.01
CA LYS A 136 -19.31 9.03 1.08
C LYS A 136 -20.13 9.99 0.21
N ASN A 137 -20.69 9.50 -0.88
CA ASN A 137 -21.51 10.25 -1.83
C ASN A 137 -23.02 10.08 -1.56
N ASN A 138 -23.42 9.90 -0.29
CA ASN A 138 -24.82 9.79 0.14
C ASN A 138 -25.62 8.72 -0.62
N PHE A 139 -24.99 7.61 -0.98
CA PHE A 139 -25.62 6.50 -1.71
C PHE A 139 -26.17 6.91 -3.09
N ASP A 140 -25.55 7.92 -3.72
CA ASP A 140 -25.87 8.33 -5.08
C ASP A 140 -25.32 7.35 -6.12
N HIS A 141 -26.23 6.62 -6.77
CA HIS A 141 -25.90 5.67 -7.83
C HIS A 141 -25.44 6.34 -9.12
N ASN A 142 -25.70 7.63 -9.31
CA ASN A 142 -25.27 8.36 -10.50
C ASN A 142 -23.86 8.91 -10.37
N ASN A 143 -23.25 8.83 -9.18
CA ASN A 143 -21.93 9.38 -8.95
C ASN A 143 -20.84 8.52 -9.60
N PRO A 144 -20.15 9.01 -10.64
CA PRO A 144 -19.17 8.21 -11.37
C PRO A 144 -17.94 7.86 -10.53
N SER A 145 -17.65 8.65 -9.49
CA SER A 145 -16.55 8.37 -8.58
C SER A 145 -16.76 7.10 -7.76
N SER A 146 -17.97 6.53 -7.73
CA SER A 146 -18.27 5.27 -7.05
C SER A 146 -18.14 4.04 -7.96
N TYR A 147 -18.02 4.19 -9.30
CA TYR A 147 -18.00 3.10 -10.27
C TYR A 147 -16.65 2.36 -10.35
N HIS A 148 -16.31 1.62 -9.29
CA HIS A 148 -15.13 0.78 -9.22
C HIS A 148 -15.27 -0.20 -8.05
N SER A 149 -14.42 -1.23 -7.98
CA SER A 149 -14.44 -2.14 -6.84
C SER A 149 -13.89 -1.44 -5.59
N ALA A 150 -14.39 -1.78 -4.40
CA ALA A 150 -13.77 -1.39 -3.12
C ALA A 150 -12.32 -1.91 -2.93
N ARG A 151 -11.76 -2.66 -3.89
CA ARG A 151 -10.36 -3.10 -3.94
C ARG A 151 -9.49 -2.24 -4.87
N ASP A 152 -10.08 -1.32 -5.64
CA ASP A 152 -9.36 -0.47 -6.57
C ASP A 152 -8.33 0.41 -5.85
N LYS A 153 -7.10 0.38 -6.34
CA LYS A 153 -5.99 1.20 -5.82
C LYS A 153 -6.07 2.66 -6.26
N ARG A 154 -6.98 3.00 -7.18
CA ARG A 154 -7.30 4.37 -7.60
C ARG A 154 -8.53 4.94 -6.89
N CYS A 155 -9.16 4.18 -5.98
CA CYS A 155 -10.31 4.62 -5.20
C CYS A 155 -10.02 5.94 -4.45
N PRO A 156 -10.82 7.01 -4.60
CA PRO A 156 -10.62 8.27 -3.89
C PRO A 156 -10.60 8.13 -2.35
N CYS A 157 -11.44 7.25 -1.80
CA CYS A 157 -11.42 6.96 -0.36
C CYS A 157 -10.12 6.25 0.05
N TYR A 158 -9.61 5.30 -0.75
CA TYR A 158 -8.32 4.66 -0.49
C TYR A 158 -7.16 5.66 -0.53
N LEU A 159 -7.15 6.56 -1.52
CA LEU A 159 -6.13 7.60 -1.63
C LEU A 159 -6.18 8.56 -0.43
N THR A 160 -7.39 8.87 0.07
CA THR A 160 -7.56 9.67 1.30
C THR A 160 -6.93 8.97 2.51
N GLU A 161 -7.14 7.66 2.66
CA GLU A 161 -6.51 6.87 3.74
C GLU A 161 -4.98 6.83 3.63
N ILE A 162 -4.43 6.79 2.42
CA ILE A 162 -2.98 6.93 2.18
C ILE A 162 -2.48 8.29 2.68
N GLU A 163 -3.17 9.38 2.35
CA GLU A 163 -2.77 10.72 2.80
C GLU A 163 -2.87 10.88 4.33
N LEU A 164 -3.91 10.32 4.96
CA LEU A 164 -4.03 10.28 6.42
C LEU A 164 -2.88 9.47 7.04
N HIS A 165 -2.57 8.32 6.45
CA HIS A 165 -1.45 7.49 6.90
C HIS A 165 -0.12 8.26 6.79
N LYS A 166 0.16 8.94 5.68
CA LYS A 166 1.36 9.78 5.52
C LYS A 166 1.45 10.86 6.59
N LYS A 167 0.37 11.61 6.83
CA LYS A 167 0.34 12.68 7.84
C LYS A 167 0.67 12.17 9.24
N SER A 168 0.11 11.01 9.63
CA SER A 168 0.37 10.39 10.94
C SER A 168 1.86 10.09 11.20
N ARG A 169 2.65 9.89 10.13
CA ARG A 169 4.10 9.66 10.21
C ARG A 169 4.90 10.95 10.38
N HIS A 170 4.43 12.05 9.79
CA HIS A 170 5.12 13.34 9.89
C HIS A 170 4.92 13.99 11.27
N TYR A 171 3.78 13.76 11.94
CA TYR A 171 3.59 14.26 13.31
C TYR A 171 4.58 13.67 14.32
N SER A 172 5.11 12.46 14.10
CA SER A 172 6.17 11.89 14.94
C SER A 172 7.56 12.52 14.74
N HIS A 173 7.75 13.38 13.73
CA HIS A 173 9.03 14.06 13.48
C HIS A 173 9.12 15.47 14.09
N ASN A 174 7.99 16.08 14.47
CA ASN A 174 7.97 17.48 14.94
C ASN A 174 8.01 17.63 16.48
N TRP A 175 8.30 16.57 17.22
CA TRP A 175 8.44 16.62 18.69
C TRP A 175 9.91 16.62 19.16
N ILE A 176 10.87 16.85 18.25
CA ILE A 176 12.28 16.99 18.59
C ILE A 176 12.84 18.22 17.91
N THR A 177 12.58 19.38 18.51
CA THR A 177 13.60 20.44 18.66
C THR A 177 13.31 21.20 19.97
N PRO A 178 14.35 21.68 20.69
CA PRO A 178 14.23 22.29 22.02
C PRO A 178 13.34 23.53 22.09
#